data_AF-A0A0Q8XU82-F1
#
_entry.id   AF-A0A0Q8XU82-F1
#
_cell.length_a   1.000
_cell.length_b   1.000
_cell.length_c   1.000
_cell.angle_alpha   90.00
_cell.angle_beta   90.00
_cell.angle_gamma   90.00
#
_symmetry.space_group_name_H-M   'P 1'
#
loop_
_entity.id
_entity.type
_entity.pdbx_description
1 polymer ?
#
loop_
_entity_poly.entity_id
_entity_poly.type
_entity_poly.pdbx_seq_one_letter_code
_entity_poly.pdbx_strand_id
1 'polypeptide(L)'
;MLLALALQAAAPQTAVEAERAFDRAASERGQWTAFREFAANDAVMFVPQQTNAQVWLKDRRDPPRPVRWQPIESYVSCDGNVAVNTGGWARPDGSVGYFTTLWFRQSNGAWKWTMDHGDVLAKPRPTVQQPKVRRATCSTKPPEIAFDTCRGRWNRCRAEQSRDRSLAWHWRVETNGARHFDARIWNGRTFETVIEDNVTAAPQ
;
A
#
# COMPACT_ATOMS: atom_id res chain seq x y z
N MET A 1 -34.95 23.73 -17.11
CA MET A 1 -33.55 23.51 -16.68
C MET A 1 -33.54 22.37 -15.68
N LEU A 2 -33.12 21.17 -16.11
CA LEU A 2 -32.85 20.07 -15.18
C LEU A 2 -31.47 20.30 -14.57
N LEU A 3 -31.41 20.59 -13.27
CA LEU A 3 -30.16 20.56 -12.51
C LEU A 3 -29.69 19.11 -12.41
N ALA A 4 -28.64 18.77 -13.16
CA ALA A 4 -27.88 17.56 -12.93
C ALA A 4 -27.11 17.71 -11.61
N LEU A 5 -27.65 17.14 -10.53
CA LEU A 5 -26.88 16.86 -9.32
C LEU A 5 -25.83 15.80 -9.69
N ALA A 6 -24.63 16.25 -10.04
CA ALA A 6 -23.47 15.37 -10.02
C ALA A 6 -23.27 14.93 -8.57
N LEU A 7 -23.62 13.67 -8.26
CA LEU A 7 -23.18 13.06 -7.02
C LEU A 7 -21.65 13.06 -7.05
N GLN A 8 -21.03 14.03 -6.38
CA GLN A 8 -19.62 13.93 -6.04
C GLN A 8 -19.49 12.67 -5.20
N ALA A 9 -18.75 11.68 -5.71
CA ALA A 9 -18.41 10.50 -4.92
C ALA A 9 -17.76 10.99 -3.62
N ALA A 10 -18.32 10.59 -2.48
CA ALA A 10 -17.80 10.98 -1.19
C ALA A 10 -16.31 10.58 -1.11
N ALA A 11 -15.48 11.47 -0.57
CA ALA A 11 -14.07 11.17 -0.34
C ALA A 11 -13.94 9.90 0.51
N PRO A 12 -13.00 8.99 0.20
CA PRO A 12 -12.79 7.78 0.98
C PRO A 12 -12.60 8.07 2.46
N GLN A 13 -13.42 7.43 3.30
CA GLN A 13 -13.34 7.53 4.76
C GLN A 13 -12.38 6.50 5.34
N THR A 14 -12.25 5.34 4.68
CA THR A 14 -11.36 4.25 5.10
C THR A 14 -10.26 3.97 4.09
N ALA A 15 -9.18 3.33 4.53
CA ALA A 15 -8.12 2.88 3.63
C ALA A 15 -8.60 1.83 2.61
N VAL A 16 -9.61 1.01 2.96
CA VAL A 16 -10.25 0.07 2.01
C VAL A 16 -11.00 0.83 0.91
N GLU A 17 -11.72 1.89 1.26
CA GLU A 17 -12.38 2.75 0.27
C GLU A 17 -11.36 3.50 -0.57
N ALA A 18 -10.23 3.91 0.01
CA ALA A 18 -9.14 4.56 -0.71
C ALA A 18 -8.55 3.62 -1.77
N GLU A 19 -8.32 2.35 -1.41
CA GLU A 19 -7.86 1.30 -2.35
C GLU A 19 -8.85 1.08 -3.49
N ARG A 20 -10.14 1.00 -3.19
CA ARG A 20 -11.19 0.82 -4.20
C ARG A 20 -11.32 2.05 -5.10
N ALA A 21 -11.18 3.25 -4.54
CA ALA A 21 -11.15 4.49 -5.30
C ALA A 21 -9.92 4.55 -6.21
N PHE A 22 -8.78 4.02 -5.75
CA PHE A 22 -7.56 3.92 -6.51
C PHE A 22 -7.68 2.94 -7.70
N ASP A 23 -8.17 1.70 -7.51
CA ASP A 23 -8.43 0.75 -8.62
C ASP A 23 -9.46 1.30 -9.62
N ARG A 24 -10.51 1.95 -9.12
CA ARG A 24 -11.51 2.61 -9.96
C ARG A 24 -10.90 3.73 -10.79
N ALA A 25 -10.10 4.60 -10.17
CA ALA A 25 -9.41 5.67 -10.86
C ALA A 25 -8.48 5.12 -11.95
N ALA A 26 -7.76 4.02 -11.69
CA ALA A 26 -6.91 3.38 -12.68
C ALA A 26 -7.71 2.83 -13.87
N SER A 27 -8.92 2.34 -13.61
CA SER A 27 -9.85 1.83 -14.62
C SER A 27 -10.47 2.94 -15.47
N GLU A 28 -10.86 4.04 -14.84
CA GLU A 28 -11.63 5.11 -15.49
C GLU A 28 -10.75 6.20 -16.13
N ARG A 29 -9.59 6.48 -15.52
CA ARG A 29 -8.71 7.60 -15.88
C ARG A 29 -7.30 7.20 -16.30
N GLY A 30 -6.96 5.91 -16.16
CA GLY A 30 -5.65 5.37 -16.53
C GLY A 30 -4.80 5.00 -15.31
N GLN A 31 -4.08 3.89 -15.44
CA GLN A 31 -3.28 3.31 -14.35
C GLN A 31 -2.24 4.27 -13.79
N TRP A 32 -1.28 4.73 -14.60
CA TRP A 32 -0.23 5.61 -14.11
C TRP A 32 -0.76 6.99 -13.71
N THR A 33 -1.85 7.42 -14.33
CA THR A 33 -2.58 8.62 -13.90
C THR A 33 -3.09 8.47 -12.47
N ALA A 34 -3.77 7.37 -12.16
CA ALA A 34 -4.23 7.09 -10.80
C ALA A 34 -3.06 6.86 -9.81
N PHE A 35 -2.00 6.16 -10.22
CA PHE A 35 -0.83 5.96 -9.33
C PHE A 35 -0.22 7.31 -8.93
N ARG A 36 -0.03 8.24 -9.88
CA ARG A 36 0.45 9.61 -9.57
C ARG A 36 -0.50 10.36 -8.65
N GLU A 37 -1.79 10.26 -8.91
CA GLU A 37 -2.83 10.96 -8.15
C GLU A 37 -2.92 10.48 -6.69
N PHE A 38 -2.77 9.19 -6.42
CA PHE A 38 -2.92 8.65 -5.06
C PHE A 38 -1.58 8.58 -4.29
N ALA A 39 -0.44 8.73 -4.97
CA ALA A 39 0.87 8.76 -4.33
C ALA A 39 1.08 10.03 -3.49
N ALA A 40 1.71 9.86 -2.32
CA ALA A 40 2.40 10.96 -1.64
C ALA A 40 3.61 11.43 -2.47
N ASN A 41 4.12 12.63 -2.20
CA ASN A 41 5.26 13.19 -2.95
C ASN A 41 6.54 12.38 -2.79
N ASP A 42 6.74 11.81 -1.60
CA ASP A 42 7.90 11.00 -1.22
C ASP A 42 7.61 9.49 -1.31
N ALA A 43 6.48 9.11 -1.91
CA ALA A 43 6.08 7.71 -1.98
C ALA A 43 7.08 6.85 -2.75
N VAL A 44 7.25 5.62 -2.31
CA VAL A 44 8.19 4.65 -2.89
C VAL A 44 7.46 3.53 -3.63
N MET A 45 8.06 3.07 -4.72
CA MET A 45 7.63 1.89 -5.46
C MET A 45 8.85 1.05 -5.89
N PHE A 46 8.64 -0.18 -6.34
CA PHE A 46 9.74 -1.12 -6.62
C PHE A 46 9.71 -1.65 -8.06
N VAL A 47 10.69 -1.27 -8.87
CA VAL A 47 10.73 -1.54 -10.33
C VAL A 47 12.15 -1.78 -10.89
N PRO A 48 12.83 -2.89 -10.54
CA PRO A 48 12.60 -3.76 -9.38
C PRO A 48 13.25 -3.21 -8.09
N GLN A 49 14.17 -2.26 -8.24
CA GLN A 49 14.76 -1.52 -7.13
C GLN A 49 13.80 -0.44 -6.62
N GLN A 50 14.02 0.03 -5.40
CA GLN A 50 13.23 1.14 -4.86
C GLN A 50 13.46 2.41 -5.71
N THR A 51 12.38 3.11 -6.02
CA THR A 51 12.40 4.43 -6.64
C THR A 51 11.29 5.31 -6.06
N ASN A 52 11.49 6.63 -6.12
CA ASN A 52 10.40 7.57 -5.86
C ASN A 52 9.34 7.44 -6.96
N ALA A 53 8.09 7.26 -6.54
CA ALA A 53 6.97 7.02 -7.44
C ALA A 53 6.68 8.21 -8.36
N GLN A 54 6.63 9.43 -7.81
CA GLN A 54 6.35 10.63 -8.61
C GLN A 54 7.39 10.84 -9.71
N VAL A 55 8.68 10.63 -9.38
CA VAL A 55 9.78 10.70 -10.35
C VAL A 55 9.65 9.62 -11.41
N TRP A 56 9.43 8.37 -11.02
CA TRP A 56 9.37 7.26 -11.98
C TRP A 56 8.13 7.33 -12.89
N LEU A 57 7.02 7.88 -12.39
CA LEU A 57 5.74 7.96 -13.11
C LEU A 57 5.57 9.21 -13.96
N LYS A 58 6.34 10.29 -13.75
CA LYS A 58 6.10 11.64 -14.30
C LYS A 58 5.60 11.66 -15.74
N ASP A 59 6.34 11.03 -16.67
CA ASP A 59 6.05 11.08 -18.11
C ASP A 59 5.53 9.74 -18.65
N ARG A 60 5.18 8.79 -17.78
CA ARG A 60 4.70 7.48 -18.19
C ARG A 60 3.27 7.53 -18.69
N ARG A 61 3.09 7.13 -19.94
CA ARG A 61 1.78 6.97 -20.59
C ARG A 61 1.06 5.75 -20.04
N ASP A 62 -0.23 5.90 -19.81
CA ASP A 62 -1.10 4.83 -19.36
C ASP A 62 -1.08 3.63 -20.33
N PRO A 63 -1.03 2.39 -19.83
CA PRO A 63 -1.20 1.22 -20.68
C PRO A 63 -2.63 1.17 -21.23
N PRO A 64 -2.87 0.53 -22.40
CA PRO A 64 -4.21 0.44 -22.99
C PRO A 64 -5.25 -0.25 -22.09
N ARG A 65 -4.79 -1.21 -21.27
CA ARG A 65 -5.61 -1.90 -20.27
C ARG A 65 -4.87 -1.87 -18.93
N PRO A 66 -5.50 -1.39 -17.85
CA PRO A 66 -4.85 -1.31 -16.54
C PRO A 66 -4.78 -2.69 -15.88
N VAL A 67 -3.83 -2.85 -14.96
CA VAL A 67 -3.91 -3.87 -13.91
C VAL A 67 -5.16 -3.62 -13.06
N ARG A 68 -5.80 -4.70 -12.60
CA ARG A 68 -6.94 -4.64 -11.68
C ARG A 68 -6.55 -5.26 -10.36
N TRP A 69 -6.96 -4.65 -9.26
CA TRP A 69 -6.67 -5.16 -7.92
C TRP A 69 -7.84 -5.00 -6.98
N GLN A 70 -7.83 -5.79 -5.92
CA GLN A 70 -8.84 -5.72 -4.88
C GLN A 70 -8.24 -6.03 -3.50
N PRO A 71 -8.46 -5.17 -2.49
CA PRO A 71 -8.03 -5.47 -1.12
C PRO A 71 -8.79 -6.67 -0.57
N ILE A 72 -8.07 -7.54 0.14
CA ILE A 72 -8.63 -8.67 0.89
C ILE A 72 -8.53 -8.40 2.38
N GLU A 73 -7.46 -7.70 2.79
CA GLU A 73 -7.19 -7.38 4.19
C GLU A 73 -6.73 -5.93 4.33
N SER A 74 -7.07 -5.30 5.45
CA SER A 74 -6.62 -3.96 5.82
C SER A 74 -6.27 -3.92 7.30
N TYR A 75 -5.07 -3.47 7.59
CA TYR A 75 -4.51 -3.38 8.94
C TYR A 75 -4.31 -1.92 9.29
N VAL A 76 -4.99 -1.44 10.32
CA VAL A 76 -5.14 0.00 10.59
C VAL A 76 -4.52 0.35 11.94
N SER A 77 -3.80 1.47 12.03
CA SER A 77 -3.35 2.03 13.31
C SER A 77 -4.54 2.33 14.25
N CYS A 78 -4.31 2.31 15.55
CA CYS A 78 -5.29 2.67 16.56
C CYS A 78 -5.88 4.05 16.30
N ASP A 79 -5.10 5.05 15.91
CA ASP A 79 -5.58 6.40 15.60
C ASP A 79 -6.33 6.51 14.26
N GLY A 80 -6.28 5.46 13.42
CA GLY A 80 -6.96 5.40 12.14
C GLY A 80 -6.30 6.19 11.01
N ASN A 81 -5.09 6.72 11.20
CA ASN A 81 -4.42 7.59 10.23
C ASN A 81 -3.42 6.85 9.33
N VAL A 82 -3.04 5.62 9.68
CA VAL A 82 -2.15 4.78 8.87
C VAL A 82 -2.80 3.42 8.67
N ALA A 83 -2.69 2.86 7.46
CA ALA A 83 -3.14 1.51 7.20
C ALA A 83 -2.24 0.80 6.18
N VAL A 84 -2.17 -0.53 6.25
CA VAL A 84 -1.59 -1.36 5.21
C VAL A 84 -2.66 -2.25 4.64
N ASN A 85 -2.90 -2.14 3.34
CA ASN A 85 -3.81 -3.01 2.62
C ASN A 85 -3.02 -4.07 1.86
N THR A 86 -3.56 -5.27 1.76
CA THR A 86 -3.03 -6.32 0.89
C THR A 86 -4.16 -7.06 0.19
N GLY A 87 -3.87 -7.57 -1.00
CA GLY A 87 -4.87 -8.23 -1.83
C GLY A 87 -4.30 -8.82 -3.10
N GLY A 88 -5.18 -9.25 -3.99
CA GLY A 88 -4.81 -9.81 -5.29
C GLY A 88 -4.82 -8.75 -6.38
N TRP A 89 -3.91 -8.89 -7.36
CA TRP A 89 -4.00 -8.18 -8.63
C TRP A 89 -4.03 -9.16 -9.81
N ALA A 90 -4.63 -8.73 -10.91
CA ALA A 90 -4.65 -9.44 -12.19
C ALA A 90 -4.34 -8.47 -13.34
N ARG A 91 -3.51 -8.92 -14.28
CA ARG A 91 -3.16 -8.16 -15.48
C ARG A 91 -3.92 -8.67 -16.71
N PRO A 92 -4.01 -7.84 -17.77
CA PRO A 92 -4.71 -8.22 -19.00
C PRO A 92 -4.07 -9.36 -19.79
N ASP A 93 -2.84 -9.74 -19.46
CA ASP A 93 -2.10 -10.89 -20.02
C ASP A 93 -2.39 -12.21 -19.28
N GLY A 94 -3.24 -12.18 -18.26
CA GLY A 94 -3.60 -13.34 -17.44
C GLY A 94 -2.64 -13.58 -16.26
N SER A 95 -1.55 -12.83 -16.14
CA SER A 95 -0.70 -12.90 -14.94
C SER A 95 -1.44 -12.36 -13.72
N VAL A 96 -1.17 -12.97 -12.57
CA VAL A 96 -1.79 -12.64 -11.29
C VAL A 96 -0.72 -12.51 -10.22
N GLY A 97 -1.08 -11.86 -9.12
CA GLY A 97 -0.16 -11.69 -8.02
C GLY A 97 -0.80 -11.10 -6.78
N TYR A 98 0.05 -10.60 -5.88
CA TYR A 98 -0.38 -9.85 -4.72
C TYR A 98 0.16 -8.43 -4.74
N PHE A 99 -0.55 -7.54 -4.06
CA PHE A 99 -0.07 -6.20 -3.74
C PHE A 99 -0.07 -5.97 -2.24
N THR A 100 0.72 -4.99 -1.83
CA THR A 100 0.69 -4.40 -0.49
C THR A 100 0.90 -2.89 -0.63
N THR A 101 -0.04 -2.12 -0.07
CA THR A 101 -0.06 -0.65 -0.18
C THR A 101 -0.16 -0.04 1.22
N LEU A 102 0.79 0.84 1.55
CA LEU A 102 0.84 1.58 2.81
C LEU A 102 0.21 2.96 2.62
N TRP A 103 -0.86 3.21 3.36
CA TRP A 103 -1.72 4.39 3.27
C TRP A 103 -1.55 5.31 4.47
N PHE A 104 -1.48 6.62 4.19
CA PHE A 104 -1.48 7.69 5.18
C PHE A 104 -2.63 8.65 4.94
N ARG A 105 -3.41 8.88 5.99
CA ARG A 105 -4.44 9.92 5.99
C ARG A 105 -3.77 11.28 6.20
N GLN A 106 -4.02 12.16 5.25
CA GLN A 106 -3.52 13.53 5.24
C GLN A 106 -4.34 14.42 6.18
N SER A 107 -3.82 15.59 6.55
CA SER A 107 -4.52 16.54 7.42
C SER A 107 -5.85 17.05 6.84
N ASN A 108 -5.98 17.07 5.51
CA ASN A 108 -7.22 17.40 4.81
C ASN A 108 -8.19 16.21 4.68
N GLY A 109 -7.88 15.07 5.30
CA GLY A 109 -8.72 13.87 5.31
C GLY A 109 -8.53 12.94 4.11
N ALA A 110 -7.79 13.35 3.07
CA ALA A 110 -7.50 12.49 1.92
C ALA A 110 -6.55 11.35 2.30
N TRP A 111 -6.63 10.22 1.60
CA TRP A 111 -5.68 9.12 1.73
C TRP A 111 -4.65 9.20 0.61
N LYS A 112 -3.37 9.07 0.97
CA LYS A 112 -2.25 8.96 0.01
C LYS A 112 -1.41 7.75 0.36
N TRP A 113 -1.00 6.97 -0.64
CA TRP A 113 -0.08 5.88 -0.39
C TRP A 113 1.36 6.39 -0.34
N THR A 114 2.16 5.84 0.58
CA THR A 114 3.59 6.17 0.76
C THR A 114 4.49 5.01 0.34
N MET A 115 3.93 3.80 0.21
CA MET A 115 4.59 2.66 -0.41
C MET A 115 3.56 1.82 -1.18
N ASP A 116 3.94 1.39 -2.37
CA ASP A 116 3.20 0.39 -3.14
C ASP A 116 4.16 -0.66 -3.70
N HIS A 117 3.88 -1.94 -3.44
CA HIS A 117 4.64 -3.05 -4.01
C HIS A 117 3.77 -4.27 -4.24
N GLY A 118 4.35 -5.23 -4.95
CA GLY A 118 3.75 -6.55 -5.15
C GLY A 118 4.71 -7.49 -5.85
N ASP A 119 4.21 -8.70 -6.11
CA ASP A 119 4.90 -9.69 -6.92
C ASP A 119 3.90 -10.63 -7.61
N VAL A 120 4.39 -11.36 -8.62
CA VAL A 120 3.65 -12.40 -9.33
C VAL A 120 3.38 -13.60 -8.43
N LEU A 121 2.25 -14.26 -8.63
CA LEU A 121 1.90 -15.52 -7.99
C LEU A 121 1.53 -16.56 -9.05
N ALA A 122 1.78 -17.83 -8.75
CA ALA A 122 1.36 -18.94 -9.60
C ALA A 122 -0.18 -19.12 -9.60
N LYS A 123 -0.86 -18.65 -8.55
CA LYS A 123 -2.32 -18.74 -8.40
C LYS A 123 -2.87 -17.41 -7.87
N PRO A 124 -4.07 -17.00 -8.29
CA PRO A 124 -4.67 -15.77 -7.81
C PRO A 124 -4.99 -15.86 -6.31
N ARG A 125 -4.93 -14.71 -5.61
CA ARG A 125 -5.53 -14.59 -4.28
C ARG A 125 -7.06 -14.60 -4.38
N PRO A 126 -7.79 -15.04 -3.34
CA PRO A 126 -9.25 -15.08 -3.37
C PRO A 126 -9.85 -13.68 -3.51
N THR A 127 -10.92 -13.56 -4.28
CA THR A 127 -11.75 -12.34 -4.34
C THR A 127 -12.71 -12.35 -3.16
N VAL A 128 -12.78 -11.23 -2.43
CA VAL A 128 -13.71 -11.08 -1.29
C VAL A 128 -14.58 -9.84 -1.47
N GLN A 129 -15.87 -9.94 -1.16
CA GLN A 129 -16.74 -8.76 -1.25
C GLN A 129 -16.43 -7.74 -0.14
N GLN A 130 -16.18 -8.23 1.08
CA GLN A 130 -15.85 -7.44 2.24
C GLN A 130 -14.45 -7.79 2.73
N PRO A 131 -13.47 -6.88 2.60
CA PRO A 131 -12.13 -7.10 3.11
C PRO A 131 -12.13 -7.23 4.63
N LYS A 132 -11.30 -8.10 5.16
CA LYS A 132 -11.10 -8.21 6.61
C LYS A 132 -10.35 -6.99 7.11
N VAL A 133 -10.96 -6.23 8.03
CA VAL A 133 -10.31 -5.07 8.64
C VAL A 133 -9.91 -5.39 10.07
N ARG A 134 -8.65 -5.15 10.43
CA ARG A 134 -8.13 -5.27 11.79
C ARG A 134 -7.48 -3.97 12.22
N ARG A 135 -7.99 -3.38 13.30
CA ARG A 135 -7.42 -2.17 13.90
C ARG A 135 -6.53 -2.55 15.08
N ALA A 136 -5.38 -1.90 15.20
CA ALA A 136 -4.52 -2.03 16.36
C ALA A 136 -5.24 -1.55 17.64
N THR A 137 -4.93 -2.16 18.78
CA THR A 137 -5.55 -1.81 20.05
C THR A 137 -5.05 -0.44 20.52
N CYS A 138 -5.96 0.41 20.99
CA CYS A 138 -5.66 1.73 21.56
C CYS A 138 -5.28 1.72 23.05
N SER A 139 -4.96 0.56 23.60
CA SER A 139 -4.78 0.38 25.04
C SER A 139 -3.41 0.88 25.50
N THR A 140 -2.64 0.03 26.20
CA THR A 140 -1.30 0.35 26.69
C THR A 140 -0.46 0.98 25.58
N LYS A 141 0.30 2.02 25.92
CA LYS A 141 1.14 2.74 24.96
C LYS A 141 2.14 1.75 24.33
N PRO A 142 2.11 1.57 22.99
CA PRO A 142 3.07 0.69 22.32
C PRO A 142 4.50 1.20 22.52
N PRO A 143 5.48 0.30 22.67
CA PRO A 143 6.87 0.72 22.75
C PRO A 143 7.32 1.35 21.42
N GLU A 144 8.25 2.29 21.53
CA GLU A 144 9.00 2.75 20.37
C GLU A 144 9.91 1.62 19.88
N ILE A 145 9.87 1.31 18.59
CA ILE A 145 10.77 0.32 18.01
C ILE A 145 12.03 1.04 17.53
N ALA A 146 13.19 0.62 18.02
CA ALA A 146 14.46 1.07 17.48
C ALA A 146 14.68 0.46 16.09
N PHE A 147 14.84 1.32 15.08
CA PHE A 147 14.98 0.93 13.68
C PHE A 147 16.44 0.85 13.22
N ASP A 148 17.31 0.25 14.04
CA ASP A 148 18.74 0.11 13.70
C ASP A 148 19.00 -0.81 12.49
N THR A 149 18.00 -1.62 12.10
CA THR A 149 18.06 -2.54 10.97
C THR A 149 18.35 -1.86 9.62
N CYS A 150 18.01 -0.58 9.47
CA CYS A 150 18.23 0.19 8.23
C CYS A 150 19.45 1.12 8.24
N ARG A 151 20.24 1.14 9.33
CA ARG A 151 21.37 2.07 9.46
C ARG A 151 22.34 1.95 8.29
N GLY A 152 22.60 3.07 7.60
CA GLY A 152 23.49 3.14 6.43
C GLY A 152 22.90 2.58 5.12
N ARG A 153 21.62 2.19 5.10
CA ARG A 153 20.93 1.60 3.94
C ARG A 153 19.63 2.31 3.58
N TRP A 154 19.52 3.62 3.85
CA TRP A 154 18.27 4.40 3.67
C TRP A 154 17.71 4.38 2.24
N ASN A 155 18.54 4.15 1.23
CA ASN A 155 18.11 4.01 -0.16
C ASN A 155 17.55 2.62 -0.50
N ARG A 156 17.65 1.65 0.42
CA ARG A 156 17.30 0.23 0.22
C ARG A 156 16.58 -0.38 1.43
N CYS A 157 16.30 0.40 2.45
CA CYS A 157 15.66 -0.03 3.68
C CYS A 157 14.94 1.15 4.32
N ARG A 158 13.73 0.91 4.80
CA ARG A 158 12.99 1.84 5.65
C ARG A 158 12.25 1.04 6.70
N ALA A 159 12.29 1.50 7.94
CA ALA A 159 11.53 0.94 9.03
C ALA A 159 10.99 2.09 9.89
N GLU A 160 9.69 2.08 10.09
CA GLU A 160 8.94 3.21 10.64
C GLU A 160 7.74 2.72 11.46
N GLN A 161 7.15 3.65 12.20
CA GLN A 161 5.98 3.45 13.05
C GLN A 161 4.97 4.57 12.77
N SER A 162 3.69 4.25 12.91
CA SER A 162 2.63 5.24 12.94
C SER A 162 2.85 6.21 14.10
N ARG A 163 2.24 7.40 14.04
CA ARG A 163 2.44 8.43 15.08
C ARG A 163 2.02 7.95 16.48
N ASP A 164 0.96 7.17 16.56
CA ASP A 164 0.47 6.52 17.77
C ASP A 164 1.26 5.23 18.14
N ARG A 165 2.25 4.86 17.31
CA ARG A 165 3.14 3.70 17.42
C ARG A 165 2.44 2.36 17.32
N SER A 166 1.16 2.31 17.02
CA SER A 166 0.37 1.09 17.07
C SER A 166 0.47 0.23 15.81
N LEU A 167 0.98 0.78 14.71
CA LEU A 167 1.30 0.08 13.47
C LEU A 167 2.76 0.36 13.11
N ALA A 168 3.55 -0.69 12.91
CA ALA A 168 4.94 -0.61 12.50
C ALA A 168 5.12 -1.34 11.16
N TRP A 169 6.03 -0.86 10.32
CA TRP A 169 6.36 -1.51 9.06
C TRP A 169 7.85 -1.42 8.78
N HIS A 170 8.32 -2.35 7.95
CA HIS A 170 9.68 -2.35 7.48
C HIS A 170 9.73 -2.96 6.08
N TRP A 171 10.53 -2.35 5.21
CA TRP A 171 10.93 -2.97 3.95
C TRP A 171 12.44 -2.90 3.76
N ARG A 172 12.97 -3.88 3.03
CA ARG A 172 14.33 -3.88 2.49
C ARG A 172 14.34 -4.41 1.07
N VAL A 173 15.27 -3.91 0.26
CA VAL A 173 15.56 -4.39 -1.09
C VAL A 173 17.05 -4.70 -1.23
N GLU A 174 17.35 -5.91 -1.68
CA GLU A 174 18.70 -6.37 -1.95
C GLU A 174 19.17 -5.91 -3.34
N THR A 175 20.49 -5.92 -3.58
CA THR A 175 21.07 -5.50 -4.89
C THR A 175 20.55 -6.32 -6.06
N ASN A 176 20.22 -7.59 -5.84
CA ASN A 176 19.64 -8.51 -6.82
C ASN A 176 18.12 -8.33 -7.01
N GLY A 177 17.51 -7.36 -6.33
CA GLY A 177 16.08 -7.07 -6.43
C GLY A 177 15.19 -7.96 -5.55
N ALA A 178 15.76 -8.88 -4.75
CA ALA A 178 14.99 -9.55 -3.70
C ALA A 178 14.48 -8.52 -2.69
N ARG A 179 13.25 -8.68 -2.21
CA ARG A 179 12.61 -7.74 -1.28
C ARG A 179 11.94 -8.46 -0.13
N HIS A 180 11.93 -7.80 1.01
CA HIS A 180 11.15 -8.21 2.16
C HIS A 180 10.34 -7.02 2.65
N PHE A 181 9.08 -7.24 2.98
CA PHE A 181 8.23 -6.29 3.70
C PHE A 181 7.55 -7.00 4.87
N ASP A 182 7.54 -6.36 6.03
CA ASP A 182 6.69 -6.75 7.16
C ASP A 182 5.87 -5.57 7.67
N ALA A 183 4.64 -5.88 8.09
CA ALA A 183 3.80 -4.97 8.87
C ALA A 183 3.37 -5.66 10.16
N ARG A 184 3.36 -4.89 11.25
CA ARG A 184 3.03 -5.34 12.60
C ARG A 184 2.02 -4.40 13.25
N ILE A 185 1.04 -4.93 13.95
CA ILE A 185 0.09 -4.14 14.74
C ILE A 185 0.20 -4.46 16.23
N TRP A 186 -0.06 -3.46 17.08
CA TRP A 186 -0.14 -3.63 18.52
C TRP A 186 -1.46 -4.28 18.93
N ASN A 187 -1.39 -5.38 19.69
CA ASN A 187 -2.58 -6.06 20.21
C ASN A 187 -2.96 -5.64 21.64
N GLY A 188 -2.21 -4.71 22.26
CA GLY A 188 -2.37 -4.32 23.66
C GLY A 188 -1.33 -4.91 24.62
N ARG A 189 -0.48 -5.82 24.13
CA ARG A 189 0.60 -6.47 24.91
C ARG A 189 1.89 -6.60 24.11
N THR A 190 1.79 -7.00 22.86
CA THR A 190 2.93 -7.20 21.95
C THR A 190 2.56 -6.72 20.55
N PHE A 191 3.58 -6.56 19.70
CA PHE A 191 3.37 -6.48 18.26
C PHE A 191 3.11 -7.87 17.68
N GLU A 192 2.13 -7.96 16.80
CA GLU A 192 1.82 -9.13 15.99
C GLU A 192 2.14 -8.82 14.53
N THR A 193 2.89 -9.70 13.85
CA THR A 193 3.11 -9.62 12.40
C THR A 193 1.81 -9.97 11.68
N VAL A 194 1.34 -9.06 10.84
CA VAL A 194 0.09 -9.18 10.10
C VAL A 194 0.28 -9.31 8.60
N ILE A 195 1.40 -8.82 8.08
CA ILE A 195 1.83 -9.03 6.71
C ILE A 195 3.32 -9.36 6.77
N GLU A 196 3.71 -10.39 6.02
CA GLU A 196 5.09 -10.73 5.72
C GLU A 196 5.18 -11.15 4.25
N ASP A 197 5.80 -10.29 3.45
CA ASP A 197 5.95 -10.48 2.02
C ASP A 197 7.42 -10.72 1.68
N ASN A 198 7.67 -11.77 0.92
CA ASN A 198 9.00 -12.15 0.44
C ASN A 198 8.98 -12.21 -1.09
N VAL A 199 9.81 -11.39 -1.73
CA VAL A 199 10.02 -11.36 -3.18
C VAL A 199 11.40 -11.94 -3.45
N THR A 200 11.45 -13.00 -4.25
CA THR A 200 12.72 -13.58 -4.70
C THR A 200 13.37 -12.68 -5.74
N ALA A 201 14.70 -12.75 -5.86
CA ALA A 201 15.39 -12.10 -6.97
C ALA A 201 14.86 -12.66 -8.30
N ALA A 202 14.71 -11.80 -9.31
CA ALA A 202 14.43 -12.26 -10.65
C ALA A 202 15.56 -13.19 -11.12
N PRO A 203 15.27 -14.29 -11.84
CA PRO A 203 16.30 -15.08 -12.50
C PRO A 203 17.15 -14.16 -13.39
N GLN A 204 18.48 -14.28 -13.30
CA GLN A 204 19.43 -13.57 -14.15
C GLN A 204 19.40 -14.09 -15.59
#